data_AF-A0A961DHY9-F1
#
_entry.id   AF-A0A961DHY9-F1
#
_cell.length_a   1.000
_cell.length_b   1.000
_cell.length_c   1.000
_cell.angle_alpha   90.00
_cell.angle_beta   90.00
_cell.angle_gamma   90.00
#
_symmetry.space_group_name_H-M   'P 1'
#
loop_
_entity.id
_entity.type
_entity.pdbx_description
1 polymer ?
#
loop_
_entity_poly.entity_id
_entity_poly.type
_entity_poly.pdbx_seq_one_letter_code
_entity_poly.pdbx_strand_id
1 'polypeptide(L)'
;MPKLLRLALAVTLAVTAAVLLALGSAPMLCTSAVASGLVTEDGRPLLWKNRDTGNRDNEIVHFAATESAHAFVAVCNAGQTSS
;
A
#
# COMPACT_ATOMS: atom_id res chain seq x y z
N MET A 1 -29.20 -7.64 40.87
CA MET A 1 -29.57 -7.61 39.43
C MET A 1 -29.00 -6.41 38.66
N PRO A 2 -29.13 -5.13 39.07
CA PRO A 2 -28.65 -4.00 38.24
C PRO A 2 -27.13 -3.87 38.18
N LYS A 3 -26.39 -4.28 39.22
CA LYS A 3 -24.91 -4.24 39.23
C LYS A 3 -24.27 -5.27 38.29
N LEU A 4 -24.84 -6.47 38.21
CA LEU A 4 -24.41 -7.54 37.31
C LEU A 4 -24.70 -7.18 35.84
N LEU A 5 -25.87 -6.59 35.55
CA LEU A 5 -26.23 -6.11 34.22
C LEU A 5 -25.31 -4.96 33.76
N ARG A 6 -24.98 -4.02 34.66
CA ARG A 6 -24.03 -2.93 34.38
C ARG A 6 -22.61 -3.44 34.14
N LEU A 7 -22.17 -4.43 34.92
CA LEU A 7 -20.85 -5.04 34.73
C LEU A 7 -20.76 -5.80 33.40
N ALA A 8 -21.77 -6.61 33.07
CA ALA A 8 -21.83 -7.32 31.80
C ALA A 8 -21.80 -6.35 30.61
N LEU A 9 -22.61 -5.28 30.65
CA LEU A 9 -22.62 -4.26 29.60
C LEU A 9 -21.26 -3.55 29.45
N ALA A 10 -20.62 -3.19 30.57
CA ALA A 10 -19.30 -2.55 30.55
C ALA A 10 -18.22 -3.48 29.96
N VAL A 11 -18.25 -4.77 30.31
CA VAL A 11 -17.33 -5.77 29.75
C VAL A 11 -17.57 -5.95 28.25
N THR A 12 -18.82 -6.07 27.81
CA THR A 12 -19.14 -6.17 26.38
C THR A 12 -18.64 -4.93 25.63
N LEU A 13 -18.89 -3.72 26.13
CA LEU A 13 -18.44 -2.48 25.49
C LEU A 13 -16.91 -2.40 25.39
N ALA A 14 -16.20 -2.79 26.47
CA ALA A 14 -14.74 -2.82 26.50
C ALA A 14 -14.15 -3.85 25.52
N VAL A 15 -14.74 -5.05 25.45
CA VAL A 15 -14.32 -6.10 24.51
C VAL A 15 -14.58 -5.65 23.07
N THR A 16 -15.76 -5.07 22.77
CA THR A 16 -16.07 -4.56 21.43
C THR A 16 -15.10 -3.45 21.02
N ALA A 17 -14.80 -2.49 21.91
CA ALA A 17 -13.82 -1.44 21.64
C ALA A 17 -12.42 -2.02 21.36
N ALA A 18 -11.95 -2.97 22.17
CA ALA A 18 -10.66 -3.61 21.98
C ALA A 18 -10.58 -4.35 20.63
N VAL A 19 -11.65 -5.05 20.22
CA VAL A 19 -11.73 -5.73 18.92
C VAL A 19 -11.68 -4.72 17.77
N LEU A 20 -12.41 -3.61 17.86
CA LEU A 20 -12.40 -2.58 16.81
C LEU A 20 -11.02 -1.92 16.67
N LEU A 21 -10.33 -1.65 17.77
CA LEU A 21 -8.95 -1.13 17.73
C LEU A 21 -7.97 -2.14 17.12
N ALA A 22 -8.15 -3.44 17.40
CA ALA A 22 -7.29 -4.49 16.86
C ALA A 22 -7.50 -4.73 15.35
N LEU A 23 -8.69 -4.42 14.83
CA LEU A 23 -9.02 -4.55 13.39
C LEU A 23 -8.64 -3.31 12.57
N GLY A 24 -8.20 -2.22 13.21
CA GLY A 24 -7.84 -0.96 12.56
C GLY A 24 -6.48 -0.99 11.87
N SER A 25 -6.28 -1.84 10.87
CA SER A 25 -5.15 -1.70 9.95
C SER A 25 -5.56 -0.80 8.78
N ALA A 26 -4.86 0.32 8.58
CA ALA A 26 -4.98 1.08 7.34
C ALA A 26 -4.55 0.16 6.19
N PRO A 27 -5.43 -0.15 5.22
CA PRO A 27 -5.07 -1.09 4.19
C PRO A 27 -4.06 -0.39 3.26
N MET A 28 -2.83 -0.92 3.17
CA MET A 28 -1.84 -0.46 2.16
C MET A 28 -2.29 -0.98 0.79
N LEU A 29 -3.16 -0.22 0.12
CA LEU A 29 -3.78 -0.63 -1.13
C LEU A 29 -3.13 0.11 -2.30
N CYS A 30 -2.02 -0.45 -2.75
CA CYS A 30 -1.39 0.03 -3.97
C CYS A 30 -2.38 0.00 -5.15
N THR A 31 -2.58 1.12 -5.84
CA THR A 31 -3.49 1.23 -7.01
C THR A 31 -2.71 1.41 -8.30
N SER A 32 -3.14 0.81 -9.40
CA SER A 32 -2.53 0.96 -10.73
C SER A 32 -3.57 1.44 -11.74
N ALA A 33 -3.14 2.21 -12.72
CA ALA A 33 -3.95 2.56 -13.88
C ALA A 33 -3.13 2.43 -15.17
N VAL A 34 -3.80 2.06 -16.25
CA VAL A 34 -3.21 2.01 -17.59
C VAL A 34 -4.11 2.81 -18.52
N ALA A 35 -3.53 3.76 -19.24
CA ALA A 35 -4.19 4.47 -20.33
C ALA A 35 -3.56 4.01 -21.66
N SER A 36 -4.40 3.52 -22.57
CA SER A 36 -3.96 3.18 -23.92
C SER A 36 -3.51 4.43 -24.68
N GLY A 37 -2.57 4.26 -25.59
CA GLY A 37 -2.15 5.34 -26.51
C GLY A 37 -3.30 5.93 -27.33
N LEU A 38 -4.40 5.19 -27.49
CA LEU A 38 -5.63 5.66 -28.15
C LEU A 38 -6.29 6.86 -27.46
N VAL A 39 -6.00 7.09 -26.17
CA VAL A 39 -6.66 8.12 -25.35
C VAL A 39 -5.67 9.13 -24.75
N THR A 40 -4.38 9.07 -25.10
CA THR A 40 -3.33 9.99 -24.65
C THR A 40 -2.97 10.98 -25.75
N GLU A 41 -2.65 12.23 -25.39
CA GLU A 41 -2.39 13.33 -26.35
C GLU A 41 -1.27 13.04 -27.37
N ASP A 42 -0.20 12.34 -26.95
CA ASP A 42 0.94 12.01 -27.81
C ASP A 42 0.91 10.59 -28.39
N GLY A 43 -0.20 9.86 -28.18
CA GLY A 43 -0.37 8.50 -28.67
C GLY A 43 0.40 7.40 -27.92
N ARG A 44 1.14 7.71 -26.84
CA ARG A 44 1.95 6.72 -26.10
C ARG A 44 1.18 6.12 -24.91
N PRO A 45 1.25 4.79 -24.66
CA PRO A 45 0.60 4.21 -23.50
C PRO A 45 1.22 4.73 -22.20
N LEU A 46 0.38 5.02 -21.21
CA LEU A 46 0.80 5.44 -19.88
C LEU A 46 0.46 4.36 -18.86
N LEU A 47 1.45 4.00 -18.05
CA LEU A 47 1.29 3.18 -16.86
C LEU A 47 1.51 4.08 -15.63
N TRP A 48 0.56 4.07 -14.71
CA TRP A 48 0.64 4.81 -13.45
C TRP A 48 0.42 3.89 -12.26
N LYS A 49 1.12 4.17 -11.16
CA LYS A 49 1.03 3.46 -9.89
C LYS A 49 0.97 4.46 -8.73
N ASN A 50 -0.07 4.39 -7.92
CA ASN A 50 -0.06 4.98 -6.59
C ASN A 50 0.51 3.96 -5.60
N ARG A 51 1.63 4.30 -4.96
CA ARG A 51 2.32 3.43 -4.01
C ARG A 51 1.98 3.84 -2.58
N ASP A 52 1.22 2.97 -1.92
CA ASP A 52 0.93 3.10 -0.49
C ASP A 52 2.03 2.36 0.26
N THR A 53 2.83 3.10 1.03
CA THR A 53 4.03 2.55 1.68
C THR A 53 4.28 3.21 3.02
N GLY A 54 4.85 2.46 3.98
CA GLY A 54 5.41 3.02 5.20
C GLY A 54 6.79 3.67 5.02
N ASN A 55 7.44 3.45 3.86
CA ASN A 55 8.73 4.05 3.53
C ASN A 55 8.51 5.39 2.83
N ARG A 56 8.86 6.48 3.53
CA ARG A 56 8.68 7.84 3.03
C ARG A 56 9.61 8.18 1.86
N ASP A 57 10.85 7.70 1.91
CA ASP A 57 11.91 8.08 0.98
C ASP A 57 12.06 7.03 -0.13
N ASN A 58 12.00 7.48 -1.38
CA ASN A 58 12.12 6.66 -2.58
C ASN A 58 13.38 7.04 -3.37
N GLU A 59 13.88 6.09 -4.15
CA GLU A 59 15.03 6.27 -5.04
C GLU A 59 14.71 5.72 -6.43
N ILE A 60 15.16 6.43 -7.47
CA ILE A 60 15.07 5.96 -8.86
C ILE A 60 16.36 5.22 -9.20
N VAL A 61 16.26 3.92 -9.42
CA VAL A 61 17.42 3.05 -9.68
C VAL A 61 17.38 2.54 -11.11
N HIS A 62 18.51 2.65 -11.81
CA HIS A 62 18.71 2.03 -13.12
C HIS A 62 19.40 0.68 -12.94
N PHE A 63 18.76 -0.37 -13.42
CA PHE A 63 19.30 -1.72 -13.47
C PHE A 63 19.81 -1.98 -14.88
N ALA A 64 21.12 -2.26 -14.99
CA ALA A 64 21.74 -2.62 -16.25
C ALA A 64 21.20 -3.97 -16.76
N ALA A 65 21.25 -4.15 -18.07
CA ALA A 65 20.92 -5.44 -18.68
C ALA A 65 21.88 -6.52 -18.20
N THR A 66 21.38 -7.75 -18.11
CA THR A 66 22.16 -8.96 -17.87
C THR A 66 22.01 -9.91 -19.06
N GLU A 67 22.73 -11.03 -19.04
CA GLU A 67 22.57 -12.09 -20.05
C GLU A 67 21.11 -12.60 -20.17
N SER A 68 20.30 -12.48 -19.10
CA SER A 68 18.94 -13.00 -19.04
C SER A 68 17.84 -11.95 -18.82
N ALA A 69 18.18 -10.66 -18.73
CA ALA A 69 17.21 -9.60 -18.45
C ALA A 69 17.56 -8.29 -19.17
N HIS A 70 16.52 -7.57 -19.62
CA HIS A 70 16.68 -6.23 -20.18
C HIS A 70 16.99 -5.20 -19.09
N ALA A 71 17.62 -4.09 -19.49
CA ALA A 71 17.79 -2.93 -18.62
C ALA A 71 16.44 -2.29 -18.31
N PHE A 72 16.27 -1.77 -17.09
CA PHE A 72 15.05 -1.08 -16.68
C PHE A 72 15.33 -0.05 -15.58
N VAL A 73 14.35 0.83 -15.35
CA VAL A 73 14.36 1.81 -14.25
C VAL A 73 13.22 1.46 -13.29
N ALA A 74 13.48 1.51 -11.99
CA ALA A 74 12.47 1.26 -10.97
C ALA A 74 12.50 2.32 -9.85
N VAL A 75 11.36 2.43 -9.17
CA VAL A 75 11.24 3.16 -7.91
C VAL A 75 11.46 2.18 -6.76
N CYS A 76 12.53 2.35 -5.99
CA CYS A 76 12.89 1.53 -4.84
C CYS A 76 12.75 2.32 -3.54
N ASN A 77 12.74 1.62 -2.40
CA ASN A 77 12.98 2.28 -1.12
C ASN A 77 14.42 2.84 -1.11
N ALA A 78 14.62 4.06 -0.65
CA ALA A 78 15.96 4.66 -0.62
C ALA A 78 16.95 3.79 0.17
N GLY A 79 18.14 3.54 -0.41
CA GLY A 79 19.16 2.68 0.20
C GLY A 79 18.88 1.16 0.07
N GLN A 80 17.88 0.75 -0.71
CA GLN A 80 17.67 -0.64 -1.14
C GLN A 80 17.92 -0.73 -2.65
N THR A 81 18.99 -1.41 -3.04
CA THR A 81 19.40 -1.55 -4.46
C THR A 81 19.10 -2.95 -5.03
N SER A 82 18.31 -3.76 -4.33
CA SER A 82 17.83 -5.06 -4.78
C SER A 82 16.31 -5.05 -4.92
N SER A 83 15.81 -5.66 -6.01
CA SER A 83 14.38 -5.91 -6.25
C SER A 83 13.83 -7.02 -5.37
#